data_AF-A0AAD1XPM5-F1
#
_entry.id   AF-A0AAD1XPM5-F1
#
_cell.length_a   1.000
_cell.length_b   1.000
_cell.length_c   1.000
_cell.angle_alpha   90.00
_cell.angle_beta   90.00
_cell.angle_gamma   90.00
#
_symmetry.space_group_name_H-M   'P 1'
#
loop_
_entity.id
_entity.type
_entity.pdbx_description
1 polymer ?
#
loop_
_entity_poly.entity_id
_entity_poly.type
_entity_poly.pdbx_seq_one_letter_code
_entity_poly.pdbx_strand_id
1 'polypeptide(L)'
;MEESQIKHWQVIYPAYINKKLTIQQGRRVGKEVGVANPTLPEIAQICQSLGLKSCMEPHKGYPKNPFTRGRVKVLLKDDDGQMQHDTIMTKKALLLKLCQLFPKLKTRQENPDGVDAALEEEKALEAAANAEPAPQTRAEKKEQKKAEKKKNKKKGKKKCC
;
A
#
# COMPACT_ATOMS: atom_id res chain seq x y z
N MET A 1 -21.10 -8.11 -11.99
CA MET A 1 -21.06 -7.20 -13.15
C MET A 1 -20.09 -7.83 -14.14
N GLU A 2 -20.51 -8.06 -15.37
CA GLU A 2 -19.69 -8.80 -16.34
C GLU A 2 -18.48 -7.95 -16.75
N GLU A 3 -17.28 -8.56 -16.84
CA GLU A 3 -16.05 -7.84 -17.20
C GLU A 3 -16.15 -7.12 -18.55
N SER A 4 -16.96 -7.63 -19.48
CA SER A 4 -17.23 -7.07 -20.81
C SER A 4 -17.87 -5.68 -20.75
N GLN A 5 -18.84 -5.48 -19.86
CA GLN A 5 -19.60 -4.23 -19.72
C GLN A 5 -18.78 -3.11 -19.07
N ILE A 6 -17.74 -3.46 -18.30
CA ILE A 6 -16.91 -2.49 -17.57
C ILE A 6 -15.58 -2.16 -18.26
N LYS A 7 -15.33 -2.70 -19.47
CA LYS A 7 -14.08 -2.47 -20.21
C LYS A 7 -13.84 -1.00 -20.49
N HIS A 8 -14.87 -0.28 -20.97
CA HIS A 8 -14.80 1.14 -21.31
C HIS A 8 -14.81 2.07 -20.07
N TRP A 9 -15.11 1.54 -18.88
CA TRP A 9 -15.19 2.35 -17.66
C TRP A 9 -13.82 2.88 -17.25
N GLN A 10 -13.83 4.04 -16.58
CA GLN A 10 -12.62 4.71 -16.16
C GLN A 10 -11.96 4.01 -14.99
N VAL A 11 -10.67 3.73 -15.14
CA VAL A 11 -9.87 3.06 -14.10
C VAL A 11 -9.32 4.06 -13.11
N ILE A 12 -9.56 3.84 -11.82
CA ILE A 12 -8.95 4.57 -10.71
C ILE A 12 -8.15 3.60 -9.85
N TYR A 13 -6.85 3.86 -9.75
CA TYR A 13 -6.00 3.20 -8.77
C TYR A 13 -5.88 4.10 -7.52
N PRO A 14 -5.80 3.52 -6.31
CA PRO A 14 -5.57 4.29 -5.09
C PRO A 14 -4.31 5.18 -5.17
N ALA A 15 -3.26 4.71 -5.85
CA ALA A 15 -2.03 5.46 -6.06
C ALA A 15 -2.22 6.84 -6.72
N TYR A 16 -3.31 7.06 -7.46
CA TYR A 16 -3.54 8.33 -8.17
C TYR A 16 -3.81 9.50 -7.23
N ILE A 17 -4.47 9.25 -6.10
CA ILE A 17 -4.85 10.27 -5.12
C ILE A 17 -3.95 10.27 -3.88
N ASN A 18 -3.05 9.29 -3.76
CA ASN A 18 -2.18 9.14 -2.59
C ASN A 18 -1.13 10.27 -2.52
N LYS A 19 -1.20 11.11 -1.47
CA LYS A 19 -0.24 12.21 -1.25
C LYS A 19 1.16 11.75 -0.86
N LYS A 20 1.30 10.56 -0.26
CA LYS A 20 2.59 9.99 0.17
C LYS A 20 3.45 9.52 -1.01
N LEU A 21 2.83 9.20 -2.15
CA LEU A 21 3.53 8.81 -3.37
C LEU A 21 3.95 10.02 -4.20
N THR A 22 5.03 9.91 -4.96
CA THR A 22 5.47 10.93 -5.94
C THR A 22 4.69 10.83 -7.25
N ILE A 23 4.84 11.84 -8.13
CA ILE A 23 4.25 11.82 -9.49
C ILE A 23 4.80 10.64 -10.29
N GLN A 24 6.12 10.40 -10.17
CA GLN A 24 6.78 9.28 -10.83
C GLN A 24 6.18 7.93 -10.38
N GLN A 25 5.89 7.80 -9.08
CA GLN A 25 5.26 6.62 -8.48
C GLN A 25 3.76 6.47 -8.82
N GLY A 26 3.12 7.46 -9.46
CA GLY A 26 1.76 7.34 -9.96
C GLY A 26 0.76 8.37 -9.46
N ARG A 27 1.15 9.26 -8.54
CA ARG A 27 0.28 10.35 -8.07
C ARG A 27 -0.13 11.25 -9.25
N ARG A 28 -1.42 11.57 -9.34
CA ARG A 28 -2.01 12.42 -10.39
C ARG A 28 -2.58 13.74 -9.88
N VAL A 29 -2.70 13.90 -8.57
CA VAL A 29 -3.19 15.11 -7.90
C VAL A 29 -2.04 15.89 -7.22
N GLY A 30 -2.29 17.17 -6.92
CA GLY A 30 -1.40 18.00 -6.10
C GLY A 30 -1.20 17.40 -4.71
N LYS A 31 -0.06 17.67 -4.07
CA LYS A 31 0.23 17.12 -2.73
C LYS A 31 -0.73 17.68 -1.69
N GLU A 32 -1.09 18.96 -1.81
CA GLU A 32 -2.00 19.65 -0.89
C GLU A 32 -3.44 19.11 -0.94
N VAL A 33 -3.89 18.63 -2.10
CA VAL A 33 -5.25 18.08 -2.28
C VAL A 33 -5.27 16.56 -2.06
N GLY A 34 -4.14 15.87 -2.15
CA GLY A 34 -4.08 14.41 -2.05
C GLY A 34 -4.46 13.87 -0.67
N VAL A 35 -4.81 12.59 -0.63
CA VAL A 35 -5.23 11.87 0.59
C VAL A 35 -4.13 10.91 1.02
N ALA A 36 -3.93 10.71 2.33
CA ALA A 36 -2.98 9.71 2.82
C ALA A 36 -3.61 8.30 2.74
N ASN A 37 -2.86 7.33 2.20
CA ASN A 37 -3.22 5.90 2.20
C ASN A 37 -4.70 5.64 1.82
N PRO A 38 -5.14 6.02 0.62
CA PRO A 38 -6.50 5.75 0.16
C PRO A 38 -6.74 4.24 0.04
N THR A 39 -7.88 3.75 0.53
CA THR A 39 -8.29 2.34 0.36
C THR A 39 -9.32 2.18 -0.77
N LEU A 40 -9.41 0.98 -1.35
CA LEU A 40 -10.41 0.67 -2.38
C LEU A 40 -11.87 0.86 -1.91
N PRO A 41 -12.29 0.35 -0.73
CA PRO A 41 -13.68 0.49 -0.29
C PRO A 41 -14.08 1.96 -0.10
N GLU A 42 -13.19 2.81 0.39
CA GLU A 42 -13.48 4.24 0.54
C GLU A 42 -13.71 4.93 -0.80
N ILE A 43 -12.89 4.63 -1.81
CA ILE A 43 -13.07 5.17 -3.16
C ILE A 43 -14.44 4.74 -3.70
N ALA A 44 -14.79 3.47 -3.54
CA ALA A 44 -16.08 2.95 -3.99
C ALA A 44 -17.25 3.60 -3.24
N GLN A 45 -17.14 3.77 -1.92
CA GLN A 45 -18.16 4.42 -1.10
C GLN A 45 -18.41 5.88 -1.51
N ILE A 46 -17.34 6.63 -1.82
CA ILE A 46 -17.50 8.01 -2.30
C ILE A 46 -18.10 8.03 -3.72
N CYS A 47 -17.71 7.11 -4.61
CA CYS A 47 -18.34 7.01 -5.93
C CYS A 47 -19.84 6.70 -5.80
N GLN A 48 -20.23 5.83 -4.87
CA GLN A 48 -21.63 5.51 -4.59
C GLN A 48 -22.39 6.72 -4.03
N SER A 49 -21.79 7.50 -3.13
CA SER A 49 -22.44 8.72 -2.59
C SER A 49 -22.60 9.82 -3.63
N LEU A 50 -21.76 9.83 -4.66
CA LEU A 50 -21.90 10.68 -5.85
C LEU A 50 -22.94 10.18 -6.87
N GLY A 51 -23.55 9.01 -6.63
CA GLY A 51 -24.48 8.38 -7.57
C GLY A 51 -23.82 7.78 -8.81
N LEU A 52 -22.49 7.64 -8.83
CA LEU A 52 -21.77 7.07 -9.96
C LEU A 52 -21.73 5.55 -9.87
N LYS A 53 -22.06 4.86 -10.97
CA LYS A 53 -21.87 3.41 -11.08
C LYS A 53 -20.37 3.08 -10.96
N SER A 54 -20.03 2.24 -10.00
CA SER A 54 -18.65 1.83 -9.74
C SER A 54 -18.52 0.33 -9.45
N CYS A 55 -17.37 -0.24 -9.79
CA CYS A 55 -17.05 -1.65 -9.60
C CYS A 55 -15.63 -1.80 -9.05
N MET A 56 -15.46 -2.60 -8.00
CA MET A 56 -14.17 -2.88 -7.39
C MET A 56 -13.57 -4.16 -7.97
N GLU A 57 -12.30 -4.11 -8.38
CA GLU A 57 -11.54 -5.26 -8.86
C GLU A 57 -10.30 -5.46 -7.95
N PRO A 58 -10.43 -6.14 -6.79
CA PRO A 58 -9.36 -6.23 -5.79
C PRO A 58 -8.13 -7.02 -6.25
N HIS A 59 -8.30 -7.92 -7.23
CA HIS A 59 -7.23 -8.81 -7.69
C HIS A 59 -6.27 -8.17 -8.72
N LYS A 60 -6.57 -6.97 -9.22
CA LYS A 60 -5.77 -6.34 -10.29
C LYS A 60 -4.67 -5.46 -9.70
N GLY A 61 -3.42 -5.66 -10.12
CA GLY A 61 -2.29 -4.86 -9.65
C GLY A 61 -2.12 -3.53 -10.39
N TYR A 62 -1.53 -2.52 -9.73
CA TYR A 62 -1.13 -1.28 -10.39
C TYR A 62 0.17 -1.48 -11.20
N PRO A 63 0.23 -1.12 -12.50
CA PRO A 63 1.39 -1.42 -13.33
C PRO A 63 2.74 -0.84 -12.85
N LYS A 64 2.75 0.33 -12.19
CA LYS A 64 4.00 0.90 -11.66
C LYS A 64 4.41 0.31 -10.32
N ASN A 65 3.47 -0.29 -9.60
CA ASN A 65 3.72 -0.94 -8.31
C ASN A 65 2.80 -2.17 -8.16
N PRO A 66 3.26 -3.35 -8.57
CA PRO A 66 2.47 -4.58 -8.52
C PRO A 66 2.03 -4.99 -7.10
N PHE A 67 2.73 -4.51 -6.07
CA PHE A 67 2.37 -4.76 -4.66
C PHE A 67 1.10 -3.99 -4.23
N THR A 68 0.80 -2.88 -4.91
CA THR A 68 -0.48 -2.19 -4.69
C THR A 68 -1.58 -2.94 -5.43
N ARG A 69 -2.43 -3.62 -4.66
CA ARG A 69 -3.53 -4.42 -5.19
C ARG A 69 -4.82 -3.61 -5.29
N GLY A 70 -5.54 -3.96 -6.35
CA GLY A 70 -6.87 -3.53 -6.69
C GLY A 70 -7.00 -2.21 -7.43
N ARG A 71 -8.14 -2.06 -8.08
CA ARG A 71 -8.57 -0.84 -8.78
C ARG A 71 -10.09 -0.70 -8.71
N VAL A 72 -10.56 0.53 -8.89
CA VAL A 72 -11.98 0.83 -9.00
C VAL A 72 -12.27 1.28 -10.43
N LYS A 73 -13.25 0.66 -11.06
CA LYS A 73 -13.84 1.09 -12.34
C LYS A 73 -15.02 2.01 -12.06
N VAL A 74 -15.11 3.12 -12.78
CA VAL A 74 -16.20 4.10 -12.63
C VAL A 74 -16.76 4.45 -14.00
N LEU A 75 -18.09 4.41 -14.13
CA LEU A 75 -18.78 4.89 -15.33
C LEU A 75 -18.94 6.41 -15.25
N LEU A 76 -18.35 7.13 -16.21
CA LEU A 76 -18.55 8.58 -16.37
C LEU A 76 -19.44 8.92 -17.55
N LYS A 77 -19.29 8.14 -18.64
CA LYS A 77 -20.05 8.26 -19.87
C LYS A 77 -20.71 6.92 -20.12
N ASP A 78 -22.01 6.93 -20.35
CA ASP A 78 -22.74 5.73 -20.75
C ASP A 78 -22.40 5.32 -22.19
N ASP A 79 -22.84 4.14 -22.60
CA ASP A 79 -22.67 3.65 -23.98
C ASP A 79 -23.36 4.58 -25.00
N ASP A 80 -24.44 5.26 -24.60
CA ASP A 80 -25.15 6.28 -25.39
C ASP A 80 -24.43 7.65 -25.43
N GLY A 81 -23.27 7.77 -24.77
CA GLY A 81 -22.47 9.01 -24.72
C GLY A 81 -22.96 10.05 -23.71
N GLN A 82 -24.04 9.78 -22.98
CA GLN A 82 -24.56 10.65 -21.92
C GLN A 82 -23.65 10.66 -20.70
N MET A 83 -23.51 11.83 -20.06
CA MET A 83 -22.71 11.97 -18.84
C MET A 83 -23.52 11.49 -17.64
N GLN A 84 -22.92 10.66 -16.78
CA GLN A 84 -23.59 10.18 -15.56
C GLN A 84 -23.73 11.28 -14.49
N HIS A 85 -22.94 12.36 -14.57
CA HIS A 85 -22.96 13.45 -13.61
C HIS A 85 -22.54 14.76 -14.27
N ASP A 86 -23.32 15.83 -14.08
CA ASP A 86 -23.14 17.11 -14.79
C ASP A 86 -21.81 17.80 -14.48
N THR A 87 -21.42 17.84 -13.19
CA THR A 87 -20.16 18.48 -12.77
C THR A 87 -18.91 17.64 -13.05
N ILE A 88 -19.03 16.31 -13.13
CA ILE A 88 -17.88 15.40 -13.18
C ILE A 88 -17.73 14.90 -14.61
N MET A 89 -17.21 15.78 -15.46
CA MET A 89 -17.09 15.47 -16.88
C MET A 89 -15.80 14.73 -17.25
N THR A 90 -14.75 14.90 -16.43
CA THR A 90 -13.41 14.38 -16.71
C THR A 90 -12.91 13.52 -15.58
N LYS A 91 -11.98 12.60 -15.91
CA LYS A 91 -11.28 11.80 -14.91
C LYS A 91 -10.54 12.66 -13.89
N LYS A 92 -9.96 13.79 -14.31
CA LYS A 92 -9.27 14.72 -13.39
C LYS A 92 -10.25 15.38 -12.42
N ALA A 93 -11.41 15.82 -12.91
CA ALA A 93 -12.48 16.34 -12.06
C ALA A 93 -12.95 15.31 -11.03
N LEU A 94 -13.12 14.05 -11.45
CA LEU A 94 -13.47 12.95 -10.55
C LEU A 94 -12.42 12.77 -9.44
N LEU A 95 -11.12 12.73 -9.79
CA LEU A 95 -10.06 12.58 -8.80
C LEU A 95 -10.04 13.73 -7.78
N LEU A 96 -10.25 14.97 -8.21
CA LEU A 96 -10.30 16.12 -7.31
C LEU A 96 -11.54 16.08 -6.41
N LYS A 97 -12.70 15.71 -6.96
CA LYS A 97 -13.94 15.54 -6.18
C LYS A 97 -13.84 14.43 -5.15
N LEU A 98 -13.22 13.30 -5.50
CA LEU A 98 -12.93 12.24 -4.54
C LEU A 98 -12.13 12.80 -3.36
N CYS A 99 -10.99 13.46 -3.61
CA CYS A 99 -10.15 14.05 -2.57
C CYS A 99 -10.91 15.02 -1.64
N GLN A 100 -11.83 15.82 -2.18
CA GLN A 100 -12.66 16.76 -1.39
C GLN A 100 -13.63 16.04 -0.44
N LEU A 101 -14.07 14.83 -0.78
CA LEU A 101 -15.06 14.07 -0.02
C LEU A 101 -14.44 13.08 0.96
N PHE A 102 -13.17 12.70 0.79
CA PHE A 102 -12.46 11.79 1.70
C PHE A 102 -12.50 12.23 3.18
N PRO A 103 -12.21 13.49 3.54
CA PRO A 103 -12.28 13.94 4.93
C PRO A 103 -13.69 13.89 5.54
N LYS A 104 -14.75 13.78 4.72
CA LYS A 104 -16.13 13.69 5.17
C LYS A 104 -16.55 12.26 5.51
N LEU A 105 -15.73 11.26 5.19
CA LEU A 105 -16.00 9.87 5.56
C LEU A 105 -15.83 9.68 7.07
N LYS A 106 -16.76 8.96 7.69
CA LYS A 106 -16.72 8.66 9.14
C LYS A 106 -15.39 8.00 9.55
N THR A 107 -14.94 7.01 8.78
CA THR A 107 -13.65 6.31 8.99
C THR A 107 -12.46 7.26 9.07
N ARG A 108 -12.49 8.36 8.30
CA ARG A 108 -11.40 9.35 8.26
C ARG A 108 -11.47 10.41 9.33
N GLN A 109 -12.63 10.60 9.95
CA GLN A 109 -12.76 11.46 11.12
C GLN A 109 -12.01 10.85 12.31
N GLU A 110 -12.03 9.52 12.43
CA GLU A 110 -11.32 8.78 13.49
C GLU A 110 -9.85 8.52 13.13
N ASN A 111 -9.54 8.29 11.84
CA ASN A 111 -8.19 7.99 11.36
C ASN A 111 -7.83 8.80 10.09
N PRO A 112 -7.30 10.02 10.23
CA PRO A 112 -7.04 10.90 9.09
C PRO A 112 -5.96 10.34 8.14
N ASP A 113 -4.99 9.58 8.65
CA ASP A 113 -3.89 9.03 7.86
C ASP A 113 -4.21 7.70 7.15
N GLY A 114 -5.36 7.08 7.46
CA GLY A 114 -5.81 5.83 6.84
C GLY A 114 -4.81 4.70 6.96
N VAL A 115 -4.10 4.66 8.08
CA VAL A 115 -3.29 3.52 8.44
C VAL A 115 -4.24 2.47 9.00
N ASP A 116 -4.50 1.40 8.24
CA ASP A 116 -5.21 0.24 8.79
C ASP A 116 -4.36 -0.29 9.96
N ALA A 117 -4.88 -0.20 11.19
CA ALA A 117 -4.14 -0.60 12.40
C ALA A 117 -3.62 -2.04 12.28
N ALA A 118 -4.37 -2.92 11.61
CA ALA A 118 -3.98 -4.30 11.33
C ALA A 118 -2.73 -4.43 10.44
N LEU A 119 -2.55 -3.55 9.43
CA LEU A 119 -1.37 -3.58 8.56
C LEU A 119 -0.13 -3.01 9.24
N GLU A 120 -0.28 -2.04 10.13
CA GLU A 120 0.83 -1.55 10.96
C GLU A 120 1.24 -2.58 12.02
N GLU A 121 0.28 -3.30 12.62
CA GLU A 121 0.56 -4.36 13.58
C GLU A 121 1.30 -5.55 12.93
N GLU A 122 0.87 -6.00 11.75
CA GLU A 122 1.60 -7.04 10.99
C GLU A 122 2.99 -6.57 10.56
N LYS A 123 3.12 -5.33 10.08
CA LYS A 123 4.41 -4.78 9.66
C LYS A 123 5.35 -4.52 10.84
N ALA A 124 4.82 -4.20 12.02
CA ALA A 124 5.57 -4.09 13.26
C ALA A 124 6.03 -5.46 13.77
N LEU A 125 5.19 -6.49 13.69
CA LEU A 125 5.57 -7.88 13.99
C LEU A 125 6.65 -8.40 13.00
N GLU A 126 6.51 -8.11 11.70
CA GLU A 126 7.48 -8.50 10.68
C GLU A 126 8.81 -7.75 10.80
N ALA A 127 8.77 -6.46 11.19
CA ALA A 127 9.96 -5.68 11.50
C ALA A 127 10.66 -6.14 12.79
N ALA A 128 9.90 -6.57 13.79
CA ALA A 128 10.45 -7.21 15.00
C ALA A 128 11.07 -8.58 14.69
N ALA A 129 10.54 -9.32 13.70
CA ALA A 129 11.07 -10.61 13.26
C ALA A 129 12.31 -10.49 12.35
N ASN A 130 12.45 -9.40 11.58
CA ASN A 130 13.59 -9.15 10.69
C ASN A 130 14.67 -8.24 11.29
N ALA A 131 14.55 -7.85 12.56
CA ALA A 131 15.63 -7.17 13.27
C ALA A 131 16.79 -8.17 13.49
N GLU A 132 17.75 -8.18 12.55
CA GLU A 132 19.04 -8.86 12.76
C GLU A 132 19.69 -8.33 14.04
N PRO A 133 20.23 -9.22 14.92
CA PRO A 133 20.92 -8.79 16.11
C PRO A 133 22.16 -7.95 15.73
N ALA A 134 22.37 -6.87 16.49
CA ALA A 134 23.43 -5.89 16.32
C ALA A 134 24.81 -6.51 15.97
N PRO A 135 25.62 -5.85 15.12
CA PRO A 135 26.94 -6.37 14.73
C PRO A 135 27.85 -6.51 15.95
N GLN A 136 28.14 -7.75 16.33
CA GLN A 136 29.08 -8.11 17.39
C GLN A 136 30.45 -7.49 17.09
N THR A 137 31.05 -6.86 18.10
CA THR A 137 32.28 -6.10 17.91
C THR A 137 33.46 -7.04 17.66
N ARG A 138 34.39 -6.60 16.82
CA ARG A 138 35.60 -7.35 16.40
C ARG A 138 36.48 -7.81 17.57
N ALA A 139 36.30 -7.25 18.77
CA ALA A 139 37.00 -7.63 19.99
C ALA A 139 36.57 -9.01 20.52
N GLU A 140 35.27 -9.32 20.50
CA GLU A 140 34.70 -10.56 21.07
C GLU A 140 35.12 -11.81 20.27
N LYS A 141 35.31 -11.66 18.96
CA LYS A 141 35.75 -12.75 18.07
C LYS A 141 37.21 -13.19 18.32
N LYS A 142 38.05 -12.36 18.95
CA LYS A 142 39.47 -12.67 19.18
C LYS A 142 39.69 -13.47 20.48
N GLU A 143 38.81 -13.34 21.46
CA GLU A 143 38.91 -14.07 22.74
C GLU A 143 38.44 -15.52 22.62
N GLN A 144 37.37 -15.77 21.86
CA GLN A 144 36.83 -17.12 21.66
C GLN A 144 37.83 -18.03 20.91
N LYS A 145 38.55 -17.51 19.92
CA LYS A 145 39.54 -18.29 19.14
C LYS A 145 40.78 -18.68 19.96
N LYS A 146 41.09 -17.95 21.04
CA LYS A 146 42.23 -18.25 21.94
C LYS A 146 41.87 -19.30 23.00
N ALA A 147 40.60 -19.35 23.43
CA ALA A 147 40.10 -20.35 24.38
C ALA A 147 40.01 -21.75 23.76
N GLU A 148 39.57 -21.85 22.50
CA GLU A 148 39.42 -23.12 21.78
C GLU A 148 40.76 -23.83 21.52
N LYS A 149 41.80 -23.06 21.17
CA LYS A 149 43.15 -23.60 20.89
C LYS A 149 43.83 -24.18 22.14
N LYS A 150 43.53 -23.67 23.34
CA LYS A 150 44.04 -24.21 24.62
C LYS A 150 43.34 -25.51 25.02
N LYS A 151 42.05 -25.68 24.68
CA LYS A 151 41.28 -26.89 25.03
C LYS A 151 41.69 -28.10 24.18
N ASN A 152 42.01 -27.90 22.90
CA ASN A 152 42.33 -29.01 22.01
C ASN A 152 43.73 -29.62 22.24
N LYS A 153 44.70 -28.85 22.76
CA LYS A 153 46.06 -29.36 23.05
C LYS A 153 46.11 -30.31 24.27
N LYS A 154 45.12 -30.28 25.15
CA LYS A 154 45.09 -31.09 26.39
C LYS A 154 44.43 -32.47 26.21
N LYS A 155 43.71 -32.71 25.11
CA LYS A 155 43.02 -34.01 24.83
C LYS A 155 43.86 -35.04 24.05
N GLY A 156 45.02 -34.66 23.50
CA GLY A 156 45.86 -35.57 22.69
C GLY A 156 46.87 -36.44 23.45
N LYS A 157 46.92 -36.40 24.79
CA LYS A 157 47.96 -37.09 25.57
C LYS A 157 47.35 -37.92 26.69
N LYS A 158 46.62 -38.97 26.34
CA LYS A 158 46.24 -40.11 27.22
C LYS A 158 45.56 -41.19 26.39
N LYS A 159 46.36 -42.07 25.78
CA LYS A 159 46.06 -43.48 25.46
C LYS A 159 47.32 -44.11 24.86
N CYS A 160 48.15 -44.68 25.74
CA CYS A 160 49.18 -45.65 25.39
C CYS A 160 49.40 -46.50 26.65
N CYS A 161 48.64 -47.59 26.75
CA CYS A 161 48.91 -48.84 27.46
C CYS A 161 48.09 -49.90 26.72
#